data_AF-A0A966NXH9-F1
#
_entry.id   AF-A0A966NXH9-F1
#
_cell.length_a   1.000
_cell.length_b   1.000
_cell.length_c   1.000
_cell.angle_alpha   90.00
_cell.angle_beta   90.00
_cell.angle_gamma   90.00
#
_symmetry.space_group_name_H-M   'P 1'
#
loop_
_entity.id
_entity.type
_entity.pdbx_description
1 polymer ?
#
loop_
_entity_poly.entity_id
_entity_poly.type
_entity_poly.pdbx_seq_one_letter_code
_entity_poly.pdbx_strand_id
1 'polypeptide(L)'
;MLAVLAATTDGIDLGRLLLDLTLMLVMAKVAAEIFDRLHIPVVIGEIGVGIVLGPSVLGWVRTGDIVFFLAEIGVIVLLAQVGMETDIDELRRVGRSSLTVGVIGVAAPMAMGYFAATALGESTNTALFVGAALTAT
;
A
#
# COMPACT_ATOMS: atom_id res chain seq x y z
N MET A 1 -2.22 20.50 -28.74
CA MET A 1 -2.21 20.86 -27.30
C MET A 1 -3.58 21.27 -26.76
N LEU A 2 -4.53 21.77 -27.57
CA LEU A 2 -5.91 22.08 -27.12
C LEU A 2 -6.94 20.94 -27.27
N ALA A 3 -6.62 19.83 -27.95
CA ALA A 3 -7.58 18.75 -28.22
C ALA A 3 -7.82 17.80 -27.03
N VAL A 4 -6.90 17.75 -26.05
CA VAL A 4 -7.06 16.92 -24.84
C VAL A 4 -8.09 17.51 -23.87
N LEU A 5 -8.37 18.82 -23.96
CA LEU A 5 -9.37 19.53 -23.14
C LEU A 5 -10.82 19.29 -23.59
N ALA A 6 -11.06 18.65 -24.74
CA ALA A 6 -12.39 18.45 -25.32
C ALA A 6 -12.94 17.02 -25.20
N ALA A 7 -12.22 16.11 -24.54
CA ALA A 7 -12.70 14.75 -24.27
C ALA A 7 -13.51 14.70 -22.95
N THR A 8 -14.43 15.65 -22.76
CA THR A 8 -15.52 15.49 -21.79
C THR A 8 -16.64 14.75 -22.49
N THR A 9 -16.55 13.42 -22.59
CA THR A 9 -17.64 12.62 -23.18
C THR A 9 -18.39 11.77 -22.16
N ASP A 10 -17.80 11.28 -21.06
CA ASP A 10 -18.57 10.41 -20.14
C ASP A 10 -18.02 10.47 -18.70
N GLY A 11 -18.45 11.46 -17.90
CA GLY A 11 -18.31 11.48 -16.42
C GLY A 11 -16.89 11.48 -15.80
N ILE A 12 -15.84 11.24 -16.59
CA ILE A 12 -14.45 11.06 -16.15
C ILE A 12 -13.57 12.06 -16.91
N ASP A 13 -12.92 12.96 -16.18
CA ASP A 13 -11.93 13.89 -16.75
C ASP A 13 -10.59 13.15 -16.91
N LEU A 14 -10.40 12.54 -18.10
CA LEU A 14 -9.21 11.78 -18.43
C LEU A 14 -7.94 12.65 -18.35
N GLY A 15 -8.01 13.92 -18.75
CA GLY A 15 -6.86 14.83 -18.70
C GLY A 15 -6.37 15.03 -17.27
N ARG A 16 -7.31 15.20 -16.34
CA ARG A 16 -7.00 15.31 -14.92
C ARG A 16 -6.50 14.00 -14.32
N LEU A 17 -7.09 12.86 -14.68
CA LEU A 17 -6.62 11.55 -14.20
C LEU A 17 -5.17 11.27 -14.62
N LEU A 18 -4.84 11.53 -15.89
CA LEU A 18 -3.48 11.33 -16.40
C LEU A 18 -2.48 12.29 -15.72
N LEU A 19 -2.89 13.52 -15.44
CA LEU A 19 -2.09 14.48 -14.69
C LEU A 19 -1.84 13.99 -13.26
N ASP A 20 -2.88 13.53 -12.56
CA ASP A 20 -2.79 12.99 -11.20
C ASP A 20 -1.86 11.77 -11.15
N LEU A 21 -2.01 10.82 -12.09
CA LEU A 21 -1.12 9.65 -12.23
C LEU A 21 0.32 10.06 -12.54
N THR A 22 0.52 11.01 -13.44
CA THR A 22 1.86 11.51 -13.78
C THR A 22 2.54 12.14 -12.57
N LEU A 23 1.81 12.99 -11.82
CA LEU A 23 2.33 13.60 -10.60
C LEU A 23 2.67 12.55 -9.54
N MET A 24 1.77 11.59 -9.30
CA MET A 24 2.03 10.51 -8.34
C MET A 24 3.28 9.72 -8.72
N LEU A 25 3.39 9.24 -9.96
CA LEU A 25 4.51 8.42 -10.40
C LEU A 25 5.84 9.17 -10.39
N VAL A 26 5.86 10.42 -10.89
CA VAL A 26 7.09 11.22 -10.94
C VAL A 26 7.57 11.55 -9.53
N MET A 27 6.67 12.04 -8.66
CA MET A 27 7.04 12.44 -7.30
C MET A 27 7.43 11.23 -6.46
N ALA A 28 6.72 10.10 -6.58
CA ALA A 28 7.09 8.85 -5.91
C ALA A 28 8.46 8.37 -6.37
N LYS A 29 8.77 8.41 -7.68
CA LYS A 29 10.10 8.03 -8.19
C LYS A 29 11.23 8.93 -7.71
N VAL A 30 10.99 10.25 -7.67
CA VAL A 30 11.96 11.21 -7.10
C VAL A 30 12.19 10.93 -5.62
N ALA A 31 11.12 10.70 -4.85
CA ALA A 31 11.25 10.35 -3.44
C ALA A 31 11.96 9.02 -3.23
N ALA A 32 11.66 8.00 -4.04
CA ALA A 32 12.33 6.71 -4.00
C ALA A 32 13.85 6.86 -4.18
N GLU A 33 14.29 7.60 -5.20
CA GLU A 33 15.71 7.86 -5.46
C GLU A 33 16.38 8.64 -4.32
N ILE A 34 15.70 9.64 -3.75
CA ILE A 34 16.23 10.40 -2.62
C ILE A 34 16.38 9.50 -1.39
N PHE A 35 15.35 8.70 -1.07
CA PHE A 35 15.35 7.85 0.13
C PHE A 35 16.35 6.70 0.00
N ASP A 36 16.49 6.12 -1.19
CA ASP A 36 17.51 5.11 -1.49
C ASP A 36 18.92 5.67 -1.26
N ARG A 37 19.21 6.88 -1.76
CA ARG A 37 20.50 7.57 -1.52
C ARG A 37 20.76 7.86 -0.05
N LEU A 38 19.72 8.15 0.72
CA LEU A 38 19.81 8.40 2.15
C LEU A 38 19.86 7.10 2.98
N HIS A 39 19.79 5.92 2.36
CA HIS A 39 19.73 4.61 3.02
C HIS A 39 18.50 4.47 3.94
N ILE A 40 17.39 5.09 3.55
CA ILE A 40 16.09 4.98 4.23
C ILE A 40 15.18 4.09 3.36
N PRO A 41 14.32 3.24 3.96
CA PRO A 41 13.39 2.43 3.17
C PRO A 41 12.57 3.27 2.19
N VAL A 42 12.67 2.94 0.90
CA VAL A 42 12.04 3.65 -0.23
C VAL A 42 10.54 3.84 -0.03
N VAL A 43 9.85 2.81 0.46
CA VAL A 43 8.40 2.79 0.71
C VAL A 43 7.95 3.96 1.62
N ILE A 44 8.79 4.38 2.57
CA ILE A 44 8.49 5.51 3.46
C ILE A 44 8.38 6.80 2.64
N GLY A 45 9.27 7.00 1.66
CA GLY A 45 9.25 8.14 0.76
C GLY A 45 8.01 8.16 -0.13
N GLU A 46 7.63 7.01 -0.68
CA GLU A 46 6.45 6.86 -1.54
C GLU A 46 5.15 7.13 -0.77
N ILE A 47 5.00 6.58 0.44
CA ILE A 47 3.86 6.87 1.33
C ILE A 47 3.83 8.36 1.70
N GLY A 48 4.98 8.94 2.03
CA GLY A 48 5.11 10.36 2.34
C GLY A 48 4.65 11.26 1.19
N VAL A 49 5.03 10.94 -0.05
CA VAL A 49 4.55 11.64 -1.24
C VAL A 49 3.03 11.53 -1.38
N GLY A 50 2.46 10.34 -1.17
CA GLY A 50 1.01 10.14 -1.18
C GLY A 50 0.28 11.03 -0.17
N ILE A 51 0.78 11.12 1.06
CA ILE A 51 0.23 11.99 2.11
C ILE A 51 0.32 13.47 1.71
N VAL A 52 1.47 13.89 1.17
CA VAL A 52 1.71 15.28 0.79
C VAL A 52 0.85 15.70 -0.41
N LEU A 53 0.80 14.90 -1.47
CA LEU A 53 0.02 15.21 -2.68
C LEU A 53 -1.49 15.05 -2.47
N GLY A 54 -1.89 14.14 -1.58
CA GLY A 54 -3.27 13.84 -1.25
C GLY A 54 -3.97 14.94 -0.44
N PRO A 55 -5.26 14.74 -0.11
CA PRO A 55 -6.09 15.74 0.57
C PRO A 55 -5.63 16.07 2.00
N SER A 56 -4.77 15.25 2.59
CA SER A 56 -4.25 15.47 3.94
C SER A 56 -3.34 16.69 4.05
N VAL A 57 -2.68 17.11 2.95
CA VAL A 57 -1.76 18.26 2.95
C VAL A 57 -2.04 19.22 1.80
N LEU A 58 -1.69 18.88 0.54
CA LEU A 58 -1.81 19.81 -0.59
C LEU A 58 -3.14 19.68 -1.34
N GLY A 59 -3.74 18.48 -1.35
CA GLY A 59 -4.99 18.21 -2.06
C GLY A 59 -4.91 18.39 -3.58
N TRP A 60 -3.71 18.23 -4.15
CA TRP A 60 -3.51 18.36 -5.60
C TRP A 60 -4.02 17.15 -6.36
N VAL A 61 -3.82 15.96 -5.81
CA VAL A 61 -4.28 14.69 -6.38
C VAL A 61 -5.59 14.28 -5.73
N ARG A 62 -6.57 13.89 -6.54
CA ARG A 62 -7.83 13.34 -6.04
C ARG A 62 -7.82 11.83 -6.15
N THR A 63 -8.04 11.16 -5.03
CA THR A 63 -8.28 9.72 -4.99
C THR A 63 -9.69 9.46 -5.51
N GLY A 64 -9.80 8.90 -6.72
CA GLY A 64 -11.05 8.43 -7.30
C GLY A 64 -11.04 6.91 -7.53
N ASP A 65 -12.18 6.35 -7.90
CA ASP A 65 -12.36 4.90 -8.06
C ASP A 65 -11.33 4.25 -8.99
N ILE A 66 -10.92 4.97 -10.06
CA ILE A 66 -9.91 4.48 -11.01
C ILE A 66 -8.52 4.41 -10.37
N VAL A 67 -8.15 5.39 -9.55
CA VAL A 67 -6.85 5.39 -8.86
C VAL A 67 -6.82 4.24 -7.84
N PHE A 68 -7.93 4.01 -7.14
CA PHE A 68 -8.05 2.87 -6.21
C PHE A 68 -7.95 1.53 -6.93
N PHE A 69 -8.67 1.37 -8.05
CA PHE A 69 -8.59 0.18 -8.88
C PHE A 69 -7.16 -0.06 -9.41
N LEU A 70 -6.47 0.98 -9.87
CA LEU A 70 -5.07 0.87 -10.29
C LEU A 70 -4.13 0.49 -9.14
N ALA A 71 -4.39 0.99 -7.92
CA ALA A 71 -3.63 0.60 -6.73
C ALA A 71 -3.85 -0.89 -6.38
N GLU A 72 -5.08 -1.40 -6.47
CA GLU A 72 -5.38 -2.83 -6.28
C GLU A 72 -4.64 -3.70 -7.30
N ILE A 73 -4.69 -3.31 -8.58
CA ILE A 73 -3.92 -4.00 -9.63
C ILE A 73 -2.41 -3.95 -9.33
N GLY A 74 -1.90 -2.80 -8.88
CA GLY A 74 -0.51 -2.65 -8.46
C GLY A 74 -0.13 -3.65 -7.35
N VAL A 75 -0.93 -3.74 -6.29
CA VAL A 75 -0.71 -4.69 -5.19
C VAL A 75 -0.75 -6.14 -5.69
N ILE A 76 -1.70 -6.49 -6.56
CA ILE A 76 -1.79 -7.84 -7.13
C ILE A 76 -0.52 -8.17 -7.93
N VAL A 77 -0.05 -7.25 -8.78
CA VAL A 77 1.18 -7.46 -9.58
C VAL A 77 2.41 -7.58 -8.67
N LEU A 78 2.52 -6.74 -7.63
CA LEU A 78 3.62 -6.81 -6.66
C LEU A 78 3.65 -8.16 -5.93
N LEU A 79 2.51 -8.61 -5.40
CA LEU A 79 2.42 -9.90 -4.70
C LEU A 79 2.64 -11.09 -5.64
N ALA A 80 2.19 -11.00 -6.89
CA ALA A 80 2.47 -11.99 -7.91
C ALA A 80 3.98 -12.06 -8.22
N GLN A 81 4.65 -10.92 -8.34
CA GLN A 81 6.09 -10.85 -8.54
C GLN A 81 6.85 -11.50 -7.37
N VAL A 82 6.51 -11.16 -6.13
CA VAL A 82 7.09 -11.79 -4.93
C VAL A 82 6.90 -13.30 -4.96
N GLY A 83 5.72 -13.78 -5.35
CA GLY A 83 5.44 -15.21 -5.52
C GLY A 83 6.28 -15.89 -6.60
N MET A 84 6.57 -15.20 -7.71
CA MET A 84 7.43 -15.72 -8.79
C MET A 84 8.92 -15.70 -8.44
N GLU A 85 9.36 -14.77 -7.60
CA GLU A 85 10.75 -14.68 -7.12
C GLU A 85 11.05 -15.69 -5.99
N THR A 86 10.02 -16.30 -5.41
CA THR A 86 10.12 -17.24 -4.30
C THR A 86 10.52 -18.65 -4.76
N ASP A 87 11.64 -19.18 -4.26
CA ASP A 87 12.10 -20.54 -4.54
C ASP A 87 11.33 -21.58 -3.70
N ILE A 88 10.56 -22.44 -4.38
CA ILE A 88 9.72 -23.45 -3.74
C ILE A 88 10.55 -24.57 -3.08
N ASP A 89 11.71 -24.90 -3.64
CA ASP A 89 12.59 -25.92 -3.08
C ASP A 89 13.29 -25.42 -1.81
N GLU A 90 13.68 -24.15 -1.77
CA GLU A 90 14.16 -23.49 -0.56
C GLU A 90 13.06 -23.43 0.51
N LEU A 91 11.83 -23.03 0.15
CA LEU A 91 10.70 -23.04 1.07
C LEU A 91 10.44 -24.43 1.66
N ARG A 92 10.53 -25.48 0.85
CA ARG A 92 10.34 -26.86 1.32
C ARG A 92 11.41 -27.28 2.32
N ARG A 93 12.66 -26.85 2.13
CA ARG A 93 13.77 -27.14 3.07
C ARG A 93 13.55 -26.47 4.42
N VAL A 94 13.10 -25.23 4.45
CA VAL A 94 12.83 -24.49 5.69
C VAL A 94 11.38 -24.59 6.17
N GLY A 95 10.55 -25.41 5.53
CA GLY A 95 9.08 -25.35 5.64
C GLY A 95 8.54 -25.47 7.05
N ARG A 96 9.13 -26.32 7.91
CA ARG A 96 8.73 -26.42 9.33
C ARG A 96 9.03 -25.14 10.10
N SER A 97 10.22 -24.57 9.91
CA SER A 97 10.61 -23.32 10.56
C SER A 97 9.75 -22.16 10.04
N SER A 98 9.55 -22.09 8.72
CA SER A 98 8.71 -21.08 8.08
C SER A 98 7.26 -21.14 8.57
N LEU A 99 6.68 -22.34 8.69
CA LEU A 99 5.32 -22.50 9.20
C LEU A 99 5.19 -22.09 10.67
N THR A 100 6.15 -22.44 11.52
CA THR A 100 6.14 -21.99 12.92
C THR A 100 6.27 -20.48 13.03
N VAL A 101 7.20 -19.87 12.28
CA VAL A 101 7.38 -18.41 12.26
C VAL A 101 6.13 -17.72 11.72
N GLY A 102 5.50 -18.23 10.66
CA GLY A 102 4.27 -17.68 10.11
C GLY A 102 3.09 -17.78 11.08
N VAL A 103 2.88 -18.93 11.71
CA VAL A 103 1.79 -19.11 12.69
C VAL A 103 1.97 -18.20 13.90
N ILE A 104 3.19 -18.12 14.45
CA ILE A 104 3.48 -17.24 15.59
C ILE A 104 3.39 -15.77 15.16
N GLY A 105 3.92 -15.43 13.99
CA GLY A 105 3.88 -14.10 13.38
C GLY A 105 2.47 -13.62 13.09
N VAL A 106 1.50 -14.54 12.96
CA VAL A 106 0.08 -14.20 12.85
C VAL A 106 -0.60 -14.14 14.21
N ALA A 107 -0.46 -15.20 15.01
CA ALA A 107 -1.17 -15.34 16.27
C ALA A 107 -0.76 -14.29 17.31
N ALA A 108 0.53 -13.95 17.38
CA ALA A 108 1.04 -13.03 18.39
C ALA A 108 0.59 -11.58 18.13
N PRO A 109 0.78 -10.97 16.94
CA PRO A 109 0.27 -9.62 16.66
C PRO A 109 -1.25 -9.53 16.70
N MET A 110 -1.97 -10.57 16.23
CA MET A 110 -3.43 -10.64 16.36
C MET A 110 -3.87 -10.55 17.83
N ALA A 111 -3.30 -11.40 18.70
CA ALA A 111 -3.64 -11.41 20.12
C ALA A 111 -3.24 -10.10 20.81
N MET A 112 -2.02 -9.61 20.57
CA MET A 112 -1.53 -8.38 21.17
C MET A 112 -2.36 -7.17 20.73
N GLY A 113 -2.68 -7.05 19.44
CA GLY A 113 -3.53 -5.98 18.92
C GLY A 113 -4.95 -6.01 19.49
N TYR A 114 -5.55 -7.20 19.58
CA TYR A 114 -6.86 -7.39 20.23
C TYR A 114 -6.83 -6.96 21.70
N PHE A 115 -5.88 -7.48 22.49
CA PHE A 115 -5.79 -7.14 23.91
C PHE A 115 -5.49 -5.66 24.13
N ALA A 116 -4.61 -5.06 23.33
CA ALA A 116 -4.32 -3.63 23.40
C ALA A 116 -5.58 -2.78 23.12
N ALA A 117 -6.34 -3.08 22.08
CA ALA A 117 -7.56 -2.35 21.76
C ALA A 117 -8.65 -2.54 22.84
N THR A 118 -8.84 -3.76 23.36
CA THR A 118 -9.78 -3.97 24.47
C THR A 118 -9.36 -3.25 25.75
N ALA A 119 -8.06 -3.15 26.04
CA ALA A 119 -7.55 -2.41 27.19
C ALA A 119 -7.78 -0.89 27.07
N LEU A 120 -7.91 -0.37 25.84
CA LEU A 120 -8.30 1.00 25.56
C LEU A 120 -9.82 1.23 25.64
N GLY A 121 -10.61 0.18 25.93
CA GLY A 121 -12.07 0.25 26.06
C GLY A 121 -12.83 0.10 24.74
N GLU A 122 -12.16 -0.33 23.67
CA GLU A 122 -12.78 -0.51 22.36
C GLU A 122 -13.69 -1.75 22.30
N SER A 123 -14.67 -1.70 21.38
CA SER A 123 -15.57 -2.83 21.13
C SER A 123 -14.82 -4.06 20.63
N THR A 124 -15.36 -5.26 20.87
CA THR A 124 -14.78 -6.53 20.39
C THR A 124 -14.57 -6.52 18.88
N ASN A 125 -15.49 -5.94 18.10
CA ASN A 125 -15.36 -5.85 16.65
C ASN A 125 -14.19 -4.95 16.23
N THR A 126 -14.05 -3.78 16.87
CA THR A 126 -12.91 -2.88 16.64
C THR A 126 -11.60 -3.55 17.03
N ALA A 127 -11.57 -4.25 18.17
CA ALA A 127 -10.37 -4.92 18.66
C ALA A 127 -9.93 -6.06 17.74
N LEU A 128 -10.86 -6.86 17.21
CA LEU A 128 -10.57 -7.86 16.20
C LEU A 128 -10.03 -7.25 14.91
N PHE A 129 -10.59 -6.11 14.49
CA PHE A 129 -10.11 -5.39 13.31
C PHE A 129 -8.69 -4.87 13.50
N VAL A 130 -8.38 -4.28 14.65
CA VAL A 130 -7.02 -3.82 15.00
C VAL A 130 -6.04 -4.98 15.04
N GLY A 131 -6.40 -6.10 15.69
CA GLY A 131 -5.58 -7.31 15.69
C GLY A 131 -5.28 -7.82 14.28
N ALA A 132 -6.31 -7.89 13.42
CA ALA A 132 -6.15 -8.31 12.03
C ALA A 132 -5.28 -7.34 11.22
N ALA A 133 -5.43 -6.03 11.42
CA ALA A 133 -4.64 -5.01 10.73
C ALA A 133 -3.14 -5.09 11.08
N LEU A 134 -2.81 -5.48 12.31
CA LEU A 134 -1.41 -5.62 12.77
C LEU A 134 -0.76 -6.96 12.42
N THR A 135 -1.52 -7.89 11.83
CA THR A 135 -1.08 -9.27 11.56
C THR A 135 -0.31 -9.43 10.25
N ALA A 136 -0.56 -8.55 9.26
CA ALA A 136 0.07 -8.65 7.95
C ALA A 136 1.56 -8.29 8.02
N THR A 137 2.42 -9.19 7.53
CA THR A 137 3.88 -9.05 7.38
C THR A 137 4.31 -9.40 5.98
#